data_AF-A0A2G4H502-F1
#
_entry.id   AF-A0A2G4H502-F1
#
_cell.length_a   1.000
_cell.length_b   1.000
_cell.length_c   1.000
_cell.angle_alpha   90.00
_cell.angle_beta   90.00
_cell.angle_gamma   90.00
#
_symmetry.space_group_name_H-M   'P 1'
#
loop_
_entity.id
_entity.type
_entity.pdbx_description
1 polymer ?
#
loop_
_entity_poly.entity_id
_entity_poly.type
_entity_poly.pdbx_seq_one_letter_code
_entity_poly.pdbx_strand_id
1 'polypeptide(L)'
;MELIAIEAAAAHIEERFGRPPTAVVPARNLLSGVVFVCAVPQGDAFGWVVIDETGTPLVDHDAIRQTVELTAICEAAEESAAALSVDEAMPALAEAWRMAGELGEAEAELATHATYQAVEALQPLVTGIRVADPTYLDQLAAAAGLVGDRFDLLKEAAGQVSARLTGQGVDPLEPLAQSLWGAIRILSRDGAPDRFREAVELAMGPAAAFADDVVAQYLVPVTGDIAIETEDAT
;
A
#
# COMPACT_ATOMS: atom_id res chain seq x y z
N MET A 1 7.63 -17.03 11.42
CA MET A 1 7.73 -18.04 10.34
C MET A 1 7.98 -17.33 9.01
N GLU A 2 7.17 -16.33 8.66
CA GLU A 2 7.32 -15.59 7.39
C GLU A 2 8.60 -14.74 7.29
N LEU A 3 9.10 -14.15 8.39
CA LEU A 3 10.38 -13.41 8.35
C LEU A 3 11.56 -14.31 7.98
N ILE A 4 11.59 -15.52 8.55
CA ILE A 4 12.60 -16.54 8.26
C ILE A 4 12.51 -16.97 6.79
N ALA A 5 11.29 -17.01 6.22
CA ALA A 5 11.10 -17.37 4.82
C ALA A 5 11.58 -16.26 3.86
N ILE A 6 11.37 -14.98 4.21
CA ILE A 6 11.92 -13.84 3.43
C ILE A 6 13.45 -13.83 3.47
N GLU A 7 14.04 -14.04 4.65
CA GLU A 7 15.50 -14.12 4.79
C GLU A 7 16.08 -15.31 4.02
N ALA A 8 15.41 -16.47 4.04
CA ALA A 8 15.80 -17.64 3.25
C ALA A 8 15.67 -17.37 1.75
N ALA A 9 14.58 -16.74 1.30
CA ALA A 9 14.40 -16.33 -0.08
C ALA A 9 15.55 -15.40 -0.53
N ALA A 10 15.89 -14.39 0.28
CA ALA A 10 17.03 -13.51 0.00
C ALA A 10 18.36 -14.26 -0.11
N ALA A 11 18.61 -15.23 0.77
CA ALA A 11 19.80 -16.07 0.73
C ALA A 11 19.87 -16.94 -0.53
N HIS A 12 18.74 -17.53 -0.96
CA HIS A 12 18.68 -18.28 -2.22
C HIS A 12 18.99 -17.42 -3.45
N ILE A 13 18.52 -16.17 -3.45
CA ILE A 13 18.86 -15.20 -4.51
C ILE A 13 20.36 -14.88 -4.48
N GLU A 14 20.93 -14.61 -3.31
CA GLU A 14 22.35 -14.32 -3.18
C GLU A 14 23.23 -15.49 -3.63
N GLU A 15 22.90 -16.72 -3.22
CA GLU A 15 23.60 -17.92 -3.66
C GLU A 15 23.56 -18.09 -5.18
N ARG A 16 22.40 -17.84 -5.80
CA ARG A 16 22.20 -18.05 -7.24
C ARG A 16 22.82 -16.98 -8.12
N PHE A 17 22.71 -15.71 -7.73
CA PHE A 17 23.10 -14.57 -8.58
C PHE A 17 24.38 -13.85 -8.08
N GLY A 18 24.96 -14.33 -6.98
CA GLY A 18 26.16 -13.77 -6.36
C GLY A 18 25.96 -12.37 -5.77
N ARG A 19 24.71 -11.98 -5.52
CA ARG A 19 24.33 -10.68 -4.93
C ARG A 19 22.95 -10.78 -4.27
N PRO A 20 22.73 -10.11 -3.14
CA PRO A 20 21.44 -10.12 -2.47
C PRO A 20 20.40 -9.32 -3.28
N PRO A 21 19.11 -9.63 -3.13
CA PRO A 21 18.04 -8.81 -3.68
C PRO A 21 17.95 -7.46 -2.94
N THR A 22 17.49 -6.44 -3.64
CA THR A 22 17.15 -5.13 -3.05
C THR A 22 15.78 -5.15 -2.39
N ALA A 23 14.87 -5.99 -2.89
CA ALA A 23 13.54 -6.19 -2.32
C ALA A 23 13.09 -7.64 -2.47
N VAL A 24 12.35 -8.13 -1.48
CA VAL A 24 11.70 -9.44 -1.47
C VAL A 24 10.27 -9.25 -0.97
N VAL A 25 9.30 -9.49 -1.85
CA VAL A 25 7.88 -9.34 -1.52
C VAL A 25 7.20 -10.70 -1.59
N PRO A 26 6.64 -11.21 -0.48
CA PRO A 26 5.91 -12.47 -0.51
C PRO A 26 4.53 -12.26 -1.13
N ALA A 27 4.11 -13.21 -1.95
CA ALA A 27 2.83 -13.22 -2.65
C ALA A 27 2.25 -14.63 -2.66
N ARG A 28 0.92 -14.75 -2.76
CA ARG A 28 0.26 -16.05 -2.91
C ARG A 28 0.03 -16.34 -4.38
N ASN A 29 0.58 -17.44 -4.85
CA ASN A 29 0.27 -18.04 -6.13
C ASN A 29 -0.72 -19.20 -5.92
N LEU A 30 -1.79 -19.25 -6.72
CA LEU A 30 -2.85 -20.27 -6.58
C LEU A 30 -2.35 -21.70 -6.81
N LEU A 31 -1.29 -21.89 -7.58
CA LEU A 31 -0.73 -23.20 -7.92
C LEU A 31 0.41 -23.61 -6.99
N SER A 32 1.21 -22.64 -6.53
CA SER A 32 2.48 -22.92 -5.84
C SER A 32 2.50 -22.52 -4.36
N GLY A 33 1.42 -21.93 -3.82
CA GLY A 33 1.40 -21.46 -2.43
C GLY A 33 2.07 -20.09 -2.27
N VAL A 34 2.86 -19.90 -1.22
CA VAL A 34 3.61 -18.65 -1.03
C VAL A 34 4.84 -18.65 -1.93
N VAL A 35 5.01 -17.57 -2.68
CA VAL A 35 6.16 -17.31 -3.54
C VAL A 35 6.73 -15.93 -3.18
N PHE A 36 7.95 -15.66 -3.63
CA PHE A 36 8.68 -14.44 -3.31
C PHE A 36 9.09 -13.75 -4.60
N VAL A 37 8.58 -12.54 -4.82
CA VAL A 37 8.99 -11.65 -5.92
C VAL A 37 10.26 -10.93 -5.49
N CYS A 38 11.36 -11.17 -6.19
CA CYS A 38 12.67 -10.67 -5.82
C CYS A 38 13.20 -9.69 -6.88
N ALA A 39 13.53 -8.47 -6.44
CA ALA A 39 14.24 -7.47 -7.24
C ALA A 39 15.74 -7.63 -7.02
N VAL A 40 16.51 -7.93 -8.07
CA VAL A 40 17.95 -8.18 -8.00
C VAL A 40 18.70 -7.08 -8.74
N PRO A 41 19.68 -6.40 -8.13
CA PRO A 41 20.36 -5.29 -8.78
C PRO A 41 21.17 -5.72 -10.01
N GLN A 42 20.98 -5.01 -11.13
CA GLN A 42 21.64 -5.20 -12.43
C GLN A 42 22.23 -3.87 -12.93
N GLY A 43 23.34 -3.43 -12.33
CA GLY A 43 23.91 -2.11 -12.63
C GLY A 43 22.99 -1.00 -12.14
N ASP A 44 22.52 -0.15 -13.06
CA ASP A 44 21.57 0.93 -12.78
C ASP A 44 20.09 0.50 -12.89
N ALA A 45 19.83 -0.79 -13.19
CA ALA A 45 18.49 -1.36 -13.33
C ALA A 45 18.28 -2.56 -12.39
N PHE A 46 17.10 -3.17 -12.44
CA PHE A 46 16.78 -4.40 -11.71
C PHE A 46 16.50 -5.54 -12.69
N GLY A 47 17.00 -6.73 -12.36
CA GLY A 47 16.50 -7.99 -12.91
C GLY A 47 15.58 -8.66 -11.90
N TRP A 48 14.67 -9.50 -12.37
CA TRP A 48 13.61 -10.05 -11.54
C TRP A 48 13.62 -11.57 -11.53
N VAL A 49 13.18 -12.14 -10.41
CA VAL A 49 12.91 -13.57 -10.30
C VAL A 49 11.83 -13.80 -9.25
N VAL A 50 10.92 -14.72 -9.52
CA VAL A 50 9.94 -15.20 -8.54
C VAL A 50 10.37 -16.61 -8.13
N ILE A 51 10.53 -16.85 -6.83
CA ILE A 51 10.92 -18.15 -6.28
C ILE A 51 9.85 -18.70 -5.33
N ASP A 52 9.74 -20.02 -5.25
CA ASP A 52 8.95 -20.66 -4.20
C ASP A 52 9.69 -20.74 -2.85
N GLU A 53 9.06 -21.33 -1.83
CA GLU A 53 9.62 -21.51 -0.48
C GLU A 53 10.91 -22.35 -0.45
N THR A 54 11.25 -23.07 -1.53
CA THR A 54 12.47 -23.88 -1.65
C THR A 54 13.60 -23.15 -2.38
N GLY A 55 13.36 -21.93 -2.84
CA GLY A 55 14.29 -21.18 -3.68
C GLY A 55 14.25 -21.60 -5.16
N THR A 56 13.25 -22.38 -5.57
CA THR A 56 13.10 -22.80 -6.97
C THR A 56 12.41 -21.67 -7.77
N PRO A 57 13.01 -21.19 -8.87
CA PRO A 57 12.37 -20.19 -9.71
C PRO A 57 11.10 -20.71 -10.37
N LEU A 58 10.05 -19.88 -10.35
CA LEU A 58 8.92 -20.05 -11.25
C LEU A 58 9.40 -19.78 -12.68
N VAL A 59 8.90 -20.59 -13.60
CA VAL A 59 9.22 -20.49 -15.04
C VAL A 59 7.99 -20.29 -15.89
N ASP A 60 6.78 -20.53 -15.38
CA ASP A 60 5.54 -20.33 -16.13
C ASP A 60 5.24 -18.83 -16.29
N HIS A 61 5.14 -18.37 -17.54
CA HIS A 61 4.91 -16.96 -17.88
C HIS A 61 3.69 -16.37 -17.16
N ASP A 62 2.55 -17.04 -17.27
CA ASP A 62 1.29 -16.52 -16.76
C ASP A 62 1.27 -16.51 -15.23
N ALA A 63 1.87 -17.52 -14.60
CA ALA A 63 2.05 -17.56 -13.16
C ALA A 63 2.92 -16.39 -12.64
N ILE A 64 4.05 -16.11 -13.31
CA ILE A 64 4.93 -14.98 -12.95
C ILE A 64 4.16 -13.67 -13.11
N ARG A 65 3.56 -13.44 -14.28
CA ARG A 65 2.84 -12.21 -14.60
C ARG A 65 1.71 -11.94 -13.60
N GLN A 66 0.85 -12.93 -13.33
CA GLN A 66 -0.27 -12.78 -12.39
C GLN A 66 0.20 -12.51 -10.97
N THR A 67 1.26 -13.18 -10.50
CA THR A 67 1.82 -12.95 -9.16
C THR A 67 2.37 -11.53 -9.03
N VAL A 68 3.08 -11.05 -10.04
CA VAL A 68 3.67 -9.71 -10.02
C VAL A 68 2.59 -8.63 -10.12
N GLU A 69 1.62 -8.81 -11.01
CA GLU A 69 0.48 -7.89 -11.18
C GLU A 69 -0.30 -7.75 -9.87
N LEU A 70 -0.62 -8.86 -9.20
CA LEU A 70 -1.30 -8.83 -7.90
C LEU A 70 -0.46 -8.14 -6.82
N THR A 71 0.86 -8.38 -6.82
CA THR A 71 1.78 -7.73 -5.87
C THR A 71 1.75 -6.21 -6.03
N ALA A 72 1.84 -5.72 -7.27
CA ALA A 72 1.80 -4.30 -7.59
C ALA A 72 0.42 -3.66 -7.27
N ILE A 73 -0.68 -4.39 -7.48
CA ILE A 73 -2.02 -3.91 -7.08
C ILE A 73 -2.12 -3.79 -5.55
N CYS A 74 -1.63 -4.77 -4.79
CA CYS A 74 -1.61 -4.71 -3.34
C CYS A 74 -0.78 -3.52 -2.83
N GLU A 75 0.39 -3.27 -3.42
CA GLU A 75 1.24 -2.12 -3.09
C GLU A 75 0.52 -0.79 -3.33
N ALA A 76 -0.08 -0.62 -4.51
CA ALA A 76 -0.85 0.59 -4.83
C ALA A 76 -2.08 0.76 -3.92
N ALA A 77 -2.73 -0.35 -3.52
CA ALA A 77 -3.82 -0.33 -2.57
C ALA A 77 -3.36 0.11 -1.18
N GLU A 78 -2.22 -0.38 -0.69
CA GLU A 78 -1.66 0.03 0.60
C GLU A 78 -1.38 1.54 0.64
N GLU A 79 -0.73 2.06 -0.41
CA GLU A 79 -0.48 3.50 -0.57
C GLU A 79 -1.80 4.28 -0.54
N SER A 80 -2.77 3.85 -1.36
CA SER A 80 -4.10 4.48 -1.45
C SER A 80 -4.89 4.46 -0.14
N ALA A 81 -4.74 3.40 0.67
CA ALA A 81 -5.39 3.24 1.97
C ALA A 81 -4.80 4.14 3.07
N ALA A 82 -3.76 4.93 2.76
CA ALA A 82 -2.96 5.68 3.72
C ALA A 82 -2.18 4.79 4.71
N ALA A 83 -1.87 3.54 4.32
CA ALA A 83 -1.14 2.58 5.14
C ALA A 83 0.20 3.14 5.64
N LEU A 84 0.90 3.86 4.76
CA LEU A 84 2.20 4.47 5.04
C LEU A 84 2.16 5.61 6.08
N SER A 85 0.97 6.14 6.35
CA SER A 85 0.78 7.28 7.25
C SER A 85 0.13 6.91 8.58
N VAL A 86 -0.18 5.62 8.83
CA VAL A 86 -0.88 5.17 10.05
C VAL A 86 -0.16 5.61 11.32
N ASP A 87 1.15 5.38 11.41
CA ASP A 87 1.94 5.67 12.62
C ASP A 87 2.01 7.17 12.94
N GLU A 88 1.94 8.04 11.92
CA GLU A 88 1.92 9.49 12.07
C GLU A 88 0.49 10.02 12.30
N ALA A 89 -0.51 9.41 11.67
CA ALA A 89 -1.90 9.82 11.76
C ALA A 89 -2.49 9.56 13.15
N MET A 90 -2.18 8.40 13.75
CA MET A 90 -2.71 8.01 15.06
C MET A 90 -2.46 9.06 16.18
N PRO A 91 -1.23 9.53 16.44
CA PRO A 91 -0.99 10.57 17.44
C PRO A 91 -1.61 11.92 17.06
N ALA A 92 -1.65 12.28 15.78
CA ALA A 92 -2.27 13.53 15.33
C ALA A 92 -3.80 13.53 15.56
N LEU A 93 -4.46 12.41 15.25
CA LEU A 93 -5.88 12.20 15.50
C LEU A 93 -6.20 12.19 17.00
N ALA A 94 -5.36 11.54 17.83
CA ALA A 94 -5.54 11.53 19.28
C ALA A 94 -5.47 12.95 19.88
N GLU A 95 -4.55 13.78 19.39
CA GLU A 95 -4.41 15.16 19.85
C GLU A 95 -5.59 16.04 19.42
N ALA A 96 -6.02 15.94 18.15
CA ALA A 96 -7.21 16.63 17.66
C ALA A 96 -8.47 16.21 18.43
N TRP A 97 -8.61 14.91 18.75
CA TRP A 97 -9.72 14.38 19.52
C TRP A 97 -9.74 14.97 20.94
N ARG A 98 -8.60 14.95 21.65
CA ARG A 98 -8.45 15.55 22.98
C ARG A 98 -8.83 17.03 22.98
N MET A 99 -8.31 17.81 22.03
CA MET A 99 -8.62 19.24 21.90
C MET A 99 -10.11 19.50 21.65
N ALA A 100 -10.75 18.71 20.78
CA ALA A 100 -12.16 18.85 20.48
C ALA A 100 -13.02 18.63 21.73
N GLY A 101 -12.71 17.61 22.53
CA GLY A 101 -13.40 17.33 23.80
C GLY A 101 -13.21 18.44 24.84
N GLU A 102 -11.99 18.99 24.98
CA GLU A 102 -11.72 20.10 25.91
C GLU A 102 -12.45 21.39 25.55
N LEU A 103 -12.66 21.62 24.26
CA LEU A 103 -13.38 22.79 23.73
C LEU A 103 -14.90 22.57 23.62
N GLY A 104 -15.38 21.34 23.87
CA GLY A 104 -16.81 21.01 23.77
C GLY A 104 -17.33 20.93 22.33
N GLU A 105 -16.45 20.67 21.36
CA GLU A 105 -16.75 20.62 19.93
C GLU A 105 -17.24 19.22 19.54
N ALA A 106 -18.47 18.89 19.93
CA ALA A 106 -19.02 17.53 19.84
C ALA A 106 -18.95 16.88 18.44
N GLU A 107 -19.19 17.65 17.37
CA GLU A 107 -19.12 17.15 16.00
C GLU A 107 -17.67 16.83 15.59
N ALA A 108 -16.72 17.70 15.94
CA ALA A 108 -15.29 17.49 15.69
C ALA A 108 -14.73 16.35 16.55
N GLU A 109 -15.17 16.23 17.80
CA GLU A 109 -14.80 15.14 18.70
C GLU A 109 -15.24 13.79 18.12
N LEU A 110 -16.51 13.69 17.73
CA LEU A 110 -17.07 12.48 17.13
C LEU A 110 -16.36 12.11 15.82
N ALA A 111 -16.18 13.06 14.91
CA ALA A 111 -15.54 12.83 13.62
C ALA A 111 -14.08 12.37 13.81
N THR A 112 -13.33 13.03 14.70
CA THR A 112 -11.92 12.69 14.93
C THR A 112 -11.78 11.32 15.61
N HIS A 113 -12.60 11.02 16.62
CA HIS A 113 -12.59 9.71 17.27
C HIS A 113 -12.98 8.59 16.30
N ALA A 114 -14.00 8.80 15.46
CA ALA A 114 -14.38 7.81 14.46
C ALA A 114 -13.25 7.54 13.44
N THR A 115 -12.55 8.59 12.99
CA THR A 115 -11.37 8.44 12.11
C THR A 115 -10.23 7.73 12.82
N TYR A 116 -9.95 8.06 14.09
CA TYR A 116 -8.95 7.35 14.89
C TYR A 116 -9.24 5.84 14.93
N GLN A 117 -10.48 5.45 15.22
CA GLN A 117 -10.88 4.04 15.27
C GLN A 117 -10.76 3.34 13.89
N ALA A 118 -11.07 4.04 12.80
CA ALA A 118 -10.93 3.49 11.46
C ALA A 118 -9.45 3.25 11.11
N VAL A 119 -8.57 4.19 11.45
CA VAL A 119 -7.11 4.06 11.24
C VAL A 119 -6.50 2.99 12.14
N GLU A 120 -6.97 2.88 13.39
CA GLU A 120 -6.57 1.82 14.32
C GLU A 120 -6.93 0.43 13.78
N ALA A 121 -8.09 0.29 13.14
CA ALA A 121 -8.53 -0.97 12.52
C ALA A 121 -7.71 -1.31 11.25
N LEU A 122 -7.15 -0.33 10.56
CA LEU A 122 -6.25 -0.53 9.41
C LEU A 122 -4.86 -1.01 9.86
N GLN A 123 -4.35 -0.50 10.98
CA GLN A 123 -2.99 -0.77 11.47
C GLN A 123 -2.57 -2.25 11.47
N PRO A 124 -3.36 -3.22 11.99
CA PRO A 124 -2.95 -4.62 12.02
C PRO A 124 -2.84 -5.26 10.63
N LEU A 125 -3.48 -4.71 9.60
CA LEU A 125 -3.37 -5.21 8.22
C LEU A 125 -2.09 -4.74 7.54
N VAL A 126 -1.54 -3.61 7.96
CA VAL A 126 -0.41 -2.95 7.29
C VAL A 126 0.89 -3.02 8.10
N THR A 127 0.81 -3.59 9.31
CA THR A 127 1.96 -3.79 10.20
C THR A 127 2.52 -5.20 10.04
N GLY A 128 3.85 -5.31 9.86
CA GLY A 128 4.55 -6.59 9.76
C GLY A 128 4.69 -7.10 8.33
N ILE A 129 4.86 -8.41 8.19
CA ILE A 129 5.03 -9.05 6.89
C ILE A 129 3.66 -9.28 6.28
N ARG A 130 3.52 -8.86 5.03
CA ARG A 130 2.27 -8.90 4.27
C ARG A 130 2.48 -9.76 3.05
N VAL A 131 1.61 -10.76 2.88
CA VAL A 131 1.61 -11.62 1.70
C VAL A 131 0.58 -11.06 0.72
N ALA A 132 1.04 -10.62 -0.45
CA ALA A 132 0.14 -10.14 -1.49
C ALA A 132 -0.78 -11.28 -1.97
N ASP A 133 -2.07 -11.20 -1.62
CA ASP A 133 -3.08 -12.14 -2.07
C ASP A 133 -4.46 -11.47 -2.18
N PRO A 134 -5.44 -12.09 -2.88
CA PRO A 134 -6.75 -11.45 -3.08
C PRO A 134 -7.52 -11.24 -1.77
N THR A 135 -7.34 -12.11 -0.77
CA THR A 135 -8.00 -11.97 0.54
C THR A 135 -7.42 -10.78 1.29
N TYR A 136 -6.11 -10.57 1.22
CA TYR A 136 -5.46 -9.38 1.76
C TYR A 136 -6.01 -8.11 1.13
N LEU A 137 -6.10 -8.08 -0.21
CA LEU A 137 -6.63 -6.94 -0.95
C LEU A 137 -8.08 -6.62 -0.55
N ASP A 138 -8.94 -7.64 -0.40
CA ASP A 138 -10.33 -7.46 0.04
C ASP A 138 -10.43 -6.89 1.47
N GLN A 139 -9.61 -7.39 2.40
CA GLN A 139 -9.55 -6.89 3.78
C GLN A 139 -9.08 -5.44 3.83
N LEU A 140 -8.03 -5.12 3.07
CA LEU A 140 -7.50 -3.78 2.94
C LEU A 140 -8.54 -2.83 2.34
N ALA A 141 -9.24 -3.24 1.28
CA ALA A 141 -10.29 -2.44 0.66
C ALA A 141 -11.45 -2.13 1.62
N ALA A 142 -11.87 -3.11 2.43
CA ALA A 142 -12.90 -2.89 3.44
C ALA A 142 -12.45 -1.89 4.52
N ALA A 143 -11.22 -2.03 5.01
CA ALA A 143 -10.66 -1.10 6.00
C ALA A 143 -10.47 0.31 5.42
N ALA A 144 -9.94 0.41 4.20
CA ALA A 144 -9.74 1.68 3.50
C ALA A 144 -11.07 2.40 3.24
N GLY A 145 -12.12 1.67 2.86
CA GLY A 145 -13.47 2.23 2.72
C GLY A 145 -13.98 2.86 4.02
N LEU A 146 -13.77 2.20 5.16
CA LEU A 146 -14.11 2.77 6.46
C LEU A 146 -13.28 4.03 6.76
N VAL A 147 -11.97 4.02 6.48
CA VAL A 147 -11.12 5.22 6.65
C VAL A 147 -11.62 6.36 5.76
N GLY A 148 -11.96 6.11 4.50
CA GLY A 148 -12.50 7.09 3.56
C GLY A 148 -13.78 7.74 4.07
N ASP A 149 -14.76 6.94 4.52
CA ASP A 149 -16.02 7.43 5.08
C ASP A 149 -15.77 8.35 6.30
N ARG A 150 -14.83 8.00 7.18
CA ARG A 150 -14.51 8.83 8.36
C ARG A 150 -13.68 10.05 8.02
N PHE A 151 -12.82 9.94 7.03
CA PHE A 151 -12.03 11.05 6.50
C PHE A 151 -12.91 12.16 5.93
N ASP A 152 -14.00 11.82 5.23
CA ASP A 152 -14.98 12.80 4.77
C ASP A 152 -15.65 13.56 5.92
N LEU A 153 -16.06 12.85 6.97
CA LEU A 153 -16.64 13.45 8.18
C LEU A 153 -15.62 14.37 8.88
N LEU A 154 -14.35 13.96 8.95
CA LEU A 154 -13.29 14.77 9.53
C LEU A 154 -13.06 16.06 8.74
N LYS A 155 -13.05 16.00 7.40
CA LYS A 155 -12.95 17.19 6.53
C LYS A 155 -14.12 18.14 6.75
N GLU A 156 -15.34 17.62 6.86
CA GLU A 156 -16.53 18.43 7.13
C GLU A 156 -16.42 19.15 8.48
N ALA A 157 -16.10 18.41 9.55
CA ALA A 157 -15.93 18.98 10.88
C ALA A 157 -14.81 20.03 10.94
N ALA A 158 -13.66 19.76 10.29
CA ALA A 158 -12.57 20.73 10.17
C ALA A 158 -13.02 22.02 9.45
N GLY A 159 -13.83 21.89 8.39
CA GLY A 159 -14.45 23.01 7.68
C GLY A 159 -15.38 23.82 8.58
N GLN A 160 -16.24 23.17 9.36
CA GLN A 160 -17.18 23.82 10.29
C GLN A 160 -16.47 24.55 11.43
N VAL A 161 -15.41 23.97 12.00
CA VAL A 161 -14.55 24.65 12.99
C VAL A 161 -13.88 25.86 12.34
N SER A 162 -13.31 25.71 11.15
CA SER A 162 -12.62 26.78 10.43
C SER A 162 -13.56 27.94 10.06
N ALA A 163 -14.80 27.65 9.67
CA ALA A 163 -15.79 28.67 9.30
C ALA A 163 -16.23 29.56 10.47
N ARG A 164 -16.02 29.11 11.72
CA ARG A 164 -16.31 29.88 12.93
C ARG A 164 -15.14 30.72 13.42
N LEU A 165 -13.96 30.58 12.80
CA LEU A 165 -12.81 31.41 13.13
C LEU A 165 -13.10 32.87 12.81
N THR A 166 -12.89 33.74 13.80
CA THR A 166 -13.22 35.16 13.70
C THR A 166 -12.13 35.97 12.96
N GLY A 167 -10.92 35.42 12.86
CA GLY A 167 -9.75 36.09 12.27
C GLY A 167 -9.29 37.33 13.04
N GLN A 168 -9.77 37.52 14.28
CA GLN A 168 -9.46 38.68 15.12
C GLN A 168 -9.07 38.24 16.53
N GLY A 169 -7.93 38.75 17.03
CA GLY A 169 -7.43 38.36 18.34
C GLY A 169 -6.91 36.93 18.39
N VAL A 170 -6.82 36.36 19.59
CA VAL A 170 -6.48 34.94 19.79
C VAL A 170 -7.78 34.15 19.80
N ASP A 171 -8.04 33.40 18.73
CA ASP A 171 -9.23 32.57 18.60
C ASP A 171 -9.01 31.21 19.29
N PRO A 172 -9.82 30.83 20.29
CA PRO A 172 -9.63 29.56 21.00
C PRO A 172 -9.80 28.33 20.10
N LEU A 173 -10.47 28.45 18.94
CA LEU A 173 -10.65 27.34 17.99
C LEU A 173 -9.50 27.19 17.00
N GLU A 174 -8.60 28.17 16.90
CA GLU A 174 -7.50 28.15 15.94
C GLU A 174 -6.56 26.93 16.13
N PRO A 175 -6.12 26.58 17.35
CA PRO A 175 -5.30 25.38 17.56
C PRO A 175 -6.01 24.09 17.16
N LEU A 176 -7.32 23.98 17.43
CA LEU A 176 -8.12 22.83 17.04
C LEU A 176 -8.22 22.74 15.51
N ALA A 177 -8.52 23.84 14.83
CA ALA A 177 -8.56 23.88 13.37
C ALA A 177 -7.23 23.43 12.75
N GLN A 178 -6.11 23.94 13.28
CA GLN A 178 -4.77 23.53 12.85
C GLN A 178 -4.51 22.04 13.07
N SER A 179 -4.94 21.50 14.22
CA SER A 179 -4.79 20.08 14.55
C SER A 179 -5.61 19.18 13.62
N LEU A 180 -6.88 19.52 13.37
CA LEU A 180 -7.76 18.79 12.45
C LEU A 180 -7.21 18.77 11.02
N TRP A 181 -6.82 19.93 10.48
CA TRP A 181 -6.19 20.01 9.16
C TRP A 181 -4.81 19.36 9.12
N GLY A 182 -4.11 19.31 10.25
CA GLY A 182 -2.88 18.55 10.46
C GLY A 182 -3.08 17.06 10.19
N ALA A 183 -4.02 16.45 10.91
CA ALA A 183 -4.38 15.05 10.74
C ALA A 183 -4.88 14.75 9.32
N ILE A 184 -5.70 15.64 8.73
CA ILE A 184 -6.18 15.49 7.35
C ILE A 184 -5.01 15.43 6.36
N ARG A 185 -4.04 16.34 6.49
CA ARG A 185 -2.87 16.40 5.60
C ARG A 185 -2.00 15.15 5.69
N ILE A 186 -1.85 14.58 6.89
CA ILE A 186 -1.10 13.34 7.09
C ILE A 186 -1.80 12.20 6.33
N LEU A 187 -3.11 12.03 6.55
CA LEU A 187 -3.89 10.97 5.90
C LEU A 187 -3.96 11.11 4.37
N SER A 188 -3.88 12.34 3.84
CA SER A 188 -3.90 12.60 2.39
C SER A 188 -2.52 12.83 1.78
N ARG A 189 -1.42 12.58 2.50
CA ARG A 189 -0.06 12.86 2.00
C ARG A 189 0.30 11.92 0.87
N ASP A 190 0.20 10.63 1.15
CA ASP A 190 0.58 9.54 0.27
C ASP A 190 -0.64 8.71 -0.16
N GLY A 191 -1.80 8.94 0.46
CA GLY A 191 -3.03 8.18 0.21
C GLY A 191 -4.19 9.03 -0.30
N ALA A 192 -5.22 8.35 -0.79
CA ALA A 192 -6.49 8.93 -1.19
C ALA A 192 -7.64 8.09 -0.59
N PRO A 193 -7.77 8.03 0.74
CA PRO A 193 -8.69 7.10 1.39
C PRO A 193 -10.16 7.33 0.98
N ASP A 194 -10.56 8.57 0.71
CA ASP A 194 -11.89 8.94 0.20
C ASP A 194 -12.13 8.53 -1.26
N ARG A 195 -11.06 8.23 -2.01
CA ARG A 195 -11.11 7.81 -3.42
C ARG A 195 -10.38 6.50 -3.65
N PHE A 196 -10.24 5.67 -2.62
CA PHE A 196 -9.47 4.44 -2.63
C PHE A 196 -9.77 3.57 -3.86
N ARG A 197 -11.05 3.34 -4.15
CA ARG A 197 -11.48 2.50 -5.29
C ARG A 197 -11.02 3.07 -6.63
N GLU A 198 -11.17 4.39 -6.82
CA GLU A 198 -10.72 5.06 -8.05
C GLU A 198 -9.19 4.95 -8.19
N ALA A 199 -8.45 5.13 -7.09
CA ALA A 199 -7.00 5.03 -7.08
C ALA A 199 -6.52 3.62 -7.45
N VAL A 200 -7.14 2.57 -6.88
CA VAL A 200 -6.82 1.18 -7.21
C VAL A 200 -7.19 0.84 -8.66
N GLU A 201 -8.36 1.28 -9.14
CA GLU A 201 -8.77 1.09 -10.54
C GLU A 201 -7.77 1.74 -11.51
N LEU A 202 -7.26 2.94 -11.20
CA LEU A 202 -6.24 3.62 -11.98
C LEU A 202 -4.87 2.92 -11.93
N ALA A 203 -4.56 2.21 -10.85
CA ALA A 203 -3.31 1.48 -10.69
C ALA A 203 -3.26 0.14 -11.46
N MET A 204 -4.40 -0.41 -11.89
CA MET A 204 -4.44 -1.71 -12.59
C MET A 204 -3.63 -1.71 -13.89
N GLY A 205 -3.73 -0.64 -14.69
CA GLY A 205 -2.97 -0.50 -15.94
C GLY A 205 -1.45 -0.46 -15.71
N PRO A 206 -0.95 0.44 -14.85
CA PRO A 206 0.44 0.46 -14.42
C PRO A 206 0.93 -0.87 -13.81
N ALA A 207 0.12 -1.54 -13.00
CA ALA A 207 0.48 -2.84 -12.42
C ALA A 207 0.66 -3.93 -13.48
N ALA A 208 -0.21 -3.97 -14.48
CA ALA A 208 -0.08 -4.89 -15.62
C ALA A 208 1.18 -4.58 -16.45
N ALA A 209 1.45 -3.30 -16.74
CA ALA A 209 2.65 -2.89 -17.47
C ALA A 209 3.94 -3.24 -16.69
N PHE A 210 3.94 -3.04 -15.37
CA PHE A 210 5.03 -3.45 -14.51
C PHE A 210 5.25 -4.96 -14.52
N ALA A 211 4.18 -5.76 -14.50
CA ALA A 211 4.29 -7.22 -14.62
C ALA A 211 4.91 -7.65 -15.96
N ASP A 212 4.55 -6.99 -17.05
CA ASP A 212 5.13 -7.25 -18.37
C ASP A 212 6.64 -6.87 -18.40
N ASP A 213 7.02 -5.73 -17.80
CA ASP A 213 8.41 -5.31 -17.65
C ASP A 213 9.24 -6.29 -16.80
N VAL A 214 8.65 -6.85 -15.73
CA VAL A 214 9.26 -7.86 -14.88
C VAL A 214 9.54 -9.15 -15.65
N VAL A 215 8.59 -9.60 -16.48
CA VAL A 215 8.78 -10.77 -17.34
C VAL A 215 9.87 -10.50 -18.39
N ALA A 216 9.91 -9.30 -18.97
CA ALA A 216 10.92 -8.93 -19.96
C ALA A 216 12.35 -8.89 -19.36
N GLN A 217 12.48 -8.61 -18.07
CA GLN A 217 13.74 -8.52 -17.33
C GLN A 217 13.95 -9.72 -16.39
N TYR A 218 13.30 -10.85 -16.67
CA TYR A 218 13.36 -12.04 -15.84
C TYR A 218 14.70 -12.76 -15.96
N LEU A 219 15.29 -13.15 -14.83
CA LEU A 219 16.67 -13.63 -14.75
C LEU A 219 16.84 -15.13 -15.08
N VAL A 220 15.74 -15.84 -15.30
CA VAL A 220 15.71 -17.28 -15.59
C VAL A 220 14.89 -17.51 -16.86
N PRO A 221 15.17 -18.53 -17.70
CA PRO A 221 14.33 -18.82 -18.85
C PRO A 221 12.86 -19.07 -18.47
N VAL A 222 11.95 -18.33 -19.11
CA VAL A 222 10.50 -18.45 -18.95
C VAL A 222 9.96 -19.44 -19.99
N THR A 223 8.98 -20.25 -19.59
CA THR A 223 8.21 -21.18 -20.40
C THR A 223 6.78 -20.66 -20.56
N GLY A 224 6.23 -20.71 -21.78
CA GLY A 224 4.95 -20.08 -22.14
C GLY A 224 5.16 -19.18 -23.37
N ASP A 225 4.12 -19.01 -24.21
CA ASP A 225 4.25 -18.46 -25.58
C ASP A 225 4.88 -17.06 -25.62
N ILE A 226 6.17 -17.00 -25.94
CA ILE A 226 6.78 -15.82 -26.57
C ILE A 226 6.69 -16.05 -28.08
N ALA A 227 5.49 -15.91 -28.64
CA ALA A 227 5.33 -15.82 -30.09
C ALA A 227 5.79 -14.42 -30.55
N ILE A 228 7.10 -14.24 -30.69
CA ILE A 228 7.64 -13.13 -31.49
C ILE A 228 7.51 -13.58 -32.94
N GLU A 229 6.40 -13.23 -33.59
CA GLU A 229 6.37 -13.19 -35.05
C GLU A 229 7.28 -12.05 -35.51
N THR A 230 8.54 -12.36 -35.79
CA THR A 230 9.36 -11.55 -36.69
C THR A 230 8.86 -11.81 -38.12
N GLU A 231 7.90 -11.01 -38.59
CA GLU A 231 7.70 -10.85 -40.03
C GLU A 231 8.81 -9.95 -40.59
N ASP A 232 9.88 -10.60 -41.08
CA ASP A 232 10.73 -10.02 -42.12
C ASP A 232 9.91 -9.85 -43.40
N ALA A 233 9.45 -8.62 -43.66
CA ALA A 233 8.89 -8.26 -44.95
C ALA A 233 10.03 -7.97 -45.94
N THR A 234 10.32 -8.97 -46.78
CA THR A 234 11.01 -8.82 -48.08
C THR A 234 10.21 -7.99 -49.08
#